data_AF-A0A0J6WDP6-F1
#
_entry.id   AF-A0A0J6WDP6-F1
#
_cell.length_a   1.000
_cell.length_b   1.000
_cell.length_c   1.000
_cell.angle_alpha   90.00
_cell.angle_beta   90.00
_cell.angle_gamma   90.00
#
_symmetry.space_group_name_H-M   'P 1'
#
loop_
_entity.id
_entity.type
_entity.pdbx_description
1 polymer ?
#
loop_
_entity_poly.entity_id
_entity_poly.type
_entity_poly.pdbx_seq_one_letter_code
_entity_poly.pdbx_strand_id
1 'polypeptide(L)'
;MRDFTCPNCGQRLAFENSVCLNCGSSLGFSLDDMALLVIAPPEHSEHAGAVDESRYQLCANLHLAECNWLVEKGPVAKLCVSCALTRTRPNDADTIALTAFAAAEKAKRRLIAELHELKLPIVGRDDDPDFGLAFDLLSSQFEKVFTGHENGVITLDLAEGDDVHREQLRISMDEPYRTLLGHFRHEIGHYYQYRLIGTSPDYLQRYHELFGDPEADYQAALDRHYSQGAPAGWENDYVSSYATMHPAEDWAETFAHYLHIRDTLDTAAAFGMAPAAATLERRVLGPSSFDTMIEMWLPLAWALNMVNRSMGKEDLYPFVLPPAVLEKMRFIHTVIDEVTSNPAKLAEVGAPVSEQSQQMG
;
A
#
# COMPACT_ATOMS: atom_id res chain seq x y z
N MET A 1 2.36 -1.95 10.24
CA MET A 1 3.78 -2.31 10.50
C MET A 1 3.97 -2.80 11.92
N ARG A 2 4.21 -4.09 12.11
CA ARG A 2 4.11 -4.78 13.43
C ARG A 2 5.41 -4.82 14.23
N ASP A 3 5.30 -5.29 15.47
CA ASP A 3 6.40 -5.62 16.38
C ASP A 3 7.02 -6.98 16.03
N PHE A 4 8.01 -7.00 15.14
CA PHE A 4 8.72 -8.24 14.86
C PHE A 4 9.69 -8.58 15.98
N THR A 5 9.85 -9.88 16.26
CA THR A 5 10.76 -10.39 17.29
C THR A 5 11.65 -11.46 16.71
N CYS A 6 12.95 -11.43 17.02
CA CYS A 6 13.89 -12.45 16.61
C CYS A 6 13.50 -13.80 17.26
N PRO A 7 13.17 -14.83 16.46
CA PRO A 7 12.73 -16.11 17.02
C PRO A 7 13.79 -16.81 17.88
N ASN A 8 15.08 -16.52 17.67
CA ASN A 8 16.18 -17.13 18.40
C ASN A 8 16.43 -16.47 19.78
N CYS A 9 16.38 -15.13 19.87
CA CYS A 9 16.81 -14.42 21.09
C CYS A 9 15.80 -13.41 21.66
N GLY A 10 14.63 -13.24 21.05
CA GLY A 10 13.60 -12.33 21.55
C GLY A 10 13.87 -10.83 21.33
N GLN A 11 14.93 -10.47 20.59
CA GLN A 11 15.23 -9.06 20.27
C GLN A 11 14.15 -8.48 19.36
N ARG A 12 13.70 -7.25 19.63
CA ARG A 12 12.80 -6.52 18.73
C ARG A 12 13.49 -6.19 17.41
N LEU A 13 12.76 -6.38 16.33
CA LEU A 13 13.21 -6.19 14.95
C LEU A 13 12.28 -5.21 14.23
N ALA A 14 12.87 -4.44 13.32
CA ALA A 14 12.15 -3.71 12.28
C ALA A 14 11.90 -4.65 11.10
N PHE A 15 10.85 -4.35 10.34
CA PHE A 15 10.44 -5.12 9.16
C PHE A 15 11.56 -5.31 8.13
N GLU A 16 12.47 -4.35 8.03
CA GLU A 16 13.58 -4.37 7.07
C GLU A 16 14.84 -5.09 7.58
N ASN A 17 14.84 -5.62 8.81
CA ASN A 17 16.02 -6.34 9.31
C ASN A 17 16.23 -7.66 8.55
N SER A 18 17.47 -7.87 8.11
CA SER A 18 17.98 -9.13 7.54
C SER A 18 18.96 -9.85 8.46
N VAL A 19 19.34 -9.23 9.58
CA VAL A 19 20.22 -9.79 10.61
C VAL A 19 19.75 -9.29 11.98
N CYS A 20 19.75 -10.18 12.98
CA CYS A 20 19.53 -9.80 14.36
C CYS A 20 20.85 -9.29 14.97
N LEU A 21 20.92 -8.00 15.31
CA LEU A 21 22.15 -7.40 15.84
C LEU A 21 22.52 -7.87 17.26
N ASN A 22 21.62 -8.57 17.96
CA ASN A 22 21.89 -9.10 19.30
C ASN A 22 22.54 -10.49 19.26
N CYS A 23 22.01 -11.44 18.48
CA CYS A 23 22.52 -12.81 18.41
C CYS A 23 23.27 -13.15 17.10
N GLY A 24 23.30 -12.23 16.13
CA GLY A 24 23.96 -12.42 14.84
C GLY A 24 23.22 -13.32 13.85
N SER A 25 22.04 -13.84 14.20
CA SER A 25 21.25 -14.69 13.30
C SER A 25 20.85 -13.97 12.02
N SER A 26 21.04 -14.64 10.88
CA SER A 26 20.46 -14.24 9.59
C SER A 26 18.95 -14.37 9.63
N LEU A 27 18.25 -13.40 9.07
CA LEU A 27 16.79 -13.30 9.09
C LEU A 27 16.25 -13.13 7.68
N GLY A 28 15.06 -13.66 7.43
CA GLY A 28 14.27 -13.29 6.27
C GLY A 28 12.78 -13.21 6.60
N PHE A 29 12.07 -12.32 5.92
CA PHE A 29 10.63 -12.13 6.09
C PHE A 29 9.85 -13.18 5.29
N SER A 30 9.00 -13.95 5.96
CA SER A 30 8.01 -14.84 5.36
C SER A 30 6.69 -14.09 5.24
N LEU A 31 6.17 -13.94 4.02
CA LEU A 31 4.86 -13.35 3.79
C LEU A 31 3.75 -14.26 4.33
N ASP A 32 3.86 -15.57 4.12
CA ASP A 32 2.86 -16.55 4.55
C ASP A 32 2.71 -16.62 6.07
N ASP A 33 3.83 -16.53 6.80
CA ASP A 33 3.82 -16.51 8.28
C ASP A 33 3.66 -15.10 8.85
N MET A 34 3.71 -14.06 8.00
CA MET A 34 3.79 -12.65 8.41
C MET A 34 4.82 -12.40 9.52
N ALA A 35 6.01 -13.00 9.39
CA ALA A 35 7.04 -13.01 10.44
C ALA A 35 8.47 -12.97 9.87
N LEU A 36 9.42 -12.48 10.68
CA LEU A 36 10.86 -12.66 10.42
C LEU A 36 11.30 -14.02 10.97
N LEU A 37 11.77 -14.89 10.09
CA LEU A 37 12.28 -16.22 10.43
C LEU A 37 13.81 -16.23 10.38
N VAL A 38 14.41 -17.07 11.21
CA VAL A 38 15.85 -17.31 11.22
C VAL A 38 16.22 -18.25 10.07
N ILE A 39 17.18 -17.85 9.26
CA ILE A 39 17.79 -18.74 8.26
C ILE A 39 18.91 -19.49 8.97
N ALA A 40 18.73 -20.78 9.20
CA ALA A 40 19.62 -21.61 10.02
C ALA A 40 20.06 -22.89 9.29
N PRO A 41 21.21 -23.49 9.68
CA PRO A 41 21.58 -24.83 9.26
C PRO A 41 20.45 -25.85 9.53
N PRO A 42 20.34 -26.94 8.74
CA PRO A 42 19.29 -27.93 8.87
C PRO A 42 19.05 -28.39 10.32
N GLU A 43 20.12 -28.71 11.06
CA GLU A 43 20.10 -29.17 12.45
C GLU A 43 19.56 -28.15 13.47
N HIS A 44 19.45 -26.88 13.07
CA HIS A 44 18.97 -25.77 13.89
C HIS A 44 17.71 -25.12 13.30
N SER A 45 17.11 -25.74 12.28
CA SER A 45 15.95 -25.20 11.57
C SER A 45 14.63 -25.92 11.86
N GLU A 46 14.65 -27.03 12.62
CA GLU A 46 13.48 -27.86 12.93
C GLU A 46 12.59 -27.27 14.06
N HIS A 47 12.31 -25.97 14.01
CA HIS A 47 11.38 -25.33 14.96
C HIS A 47 10.65 -24.14 14.32
N ALA A 48 9.51 -23.76 14.92
CA ALA A 48 8.78 -22.57 14.50
C ALA A 48 9.67 -21.32 14.64
N GLY A 49 9.67 -20.45 13.63
CA GLY A 49 10.53 -19.27 13.60
C GLY A 49 11.89 -19.48 12.94
N ALA A 50 12.16 -20.66 12.36
CA ALA A 50 13.36 -20.91 11.56
C ALA A 50 13.03 -21.60 10.23
N VAL A 51 13.89 -21.40 9.24
CA VAL A 51 13.87 -22.08 7.94
C VAL A 51 15.25 -22.66 7.64
N ASP A 52 15.24 -23.82 6.99
CA ASP A 52 16.46 -24.51 6.57
C ASP A 52 17.17 -23.71 5.47
N GLU A 53 18.40 -23.28 5.74
CA GLU A 53 19.23 -22.54 4.80
C GLU A 53 19.54 -23.32 3.53
N SER A 54 19.45 -24.65 3.53
CA SER A 54 19.61 -25.48 2.32
C SER A 54 18.41 -25.38 1.38
N ARG A 55 17.24 -24.97 1.90
CA ARG A 55 15.97 -24.86 1.18
C ARG A 55 15.52 -23.43 0.93
N TYR A 56 15.89 -22.48 1.79
CA TYR A 56 15.47 -21.09 1.68
C TYR A 56 16.66 -20.14 1.61
N GLN A 57 16.46 -19.01 0.95
CA GLN A 57 17.41 -17.90 0.89
C GLN A 57 16.65 -16.57 0.81
N LEU A 58 17.38 -15.46 0.86
CA LEU A 58 16.82 -14.14 0.59
C LEU A 58 16.60 -13.93 -0.90
N CYS A 59 15.61 -13.09 -1.21
CA CYS A 59 15.25 -12.65 -2.56
C CYS A 59 16.48 -12.27 -3.41
N ALA A 60 16.44 -12.57 -4.71
CA ALA A 60 17.50 -12.20 -5.65
C ALA A 60 17.81 -10.69 -5.67
N ASN A 61 16.84 -9.85 -5.30
CA ASN A 61 17.00 -8.40 -5.15
C ASN A 61 17.50 -7.97 -3.76
N LEU A 62 18.13 -8.86 -2.99
CA LEU A 62 18.70 -8.54 -1.66
C LEU A 62 19.58 -7.29 -1.68
N HIS A 63 20.53 -7.21 -2.62
CA HIS A 63 21.47 -6.10 -2.67
C HIS A 63 20.95 -4.91 -3.46
N LEU A 64 20.16 -5.18 -4.51
CA LEU A 64 19.67 -4.15 -5.42
C LEU A 64 18.50 -3.36 -4.84
N ALA A 65 17.57 -4.04 -4.16
CA ALA A 65 16.35 -3.45 -3.60
C ALA A 65 16.33 -3.48 -2.06
N GLU A 66 17.46 -3.82 -1.44
CA GLU A 66 17.60 -4.04 0.00
C GLU A 66 16.52 -5.01 0.53
N CYS A 67 16.19 -6.03 -0.25
CA CYS A 67 15.07 -6.92 0.02
C CYS A 67 15.47 -8.03 1.01
N ASN A 68 14.71 -8.16 2.10
CA ASN A 68 14.93 -9.18 3.13
C ASN A 68 13.88 -10.30 3.10
N TRP A 69 13.11 -10.45 2.02
CA TRP A 69 12.06 -11.48 1.95
C TRP A 69 12.63 -12.86 1.59
N LEU A 70 12.07 -13.90 2.20
CA LEU A 70 12.43 -15.30 1.95
C LEU A 70 11.87 -15.78 0.62
N VAL A 71 12.66 -16.61 -0.05
CA VAL A 71 12.27 -17.38 -1.22
C VAL A 71 12.82 -18.79 -1.10
N GLU A 72 12.10 -19.77 -1.66
CA GLU A 72 12.62 -21.12 -1.78
C GLU A 72 13.79 -21.15 -2.79
N LYS A 73 14.89 -21.81 -2.43
CA LYS A 73 16.03 -22.02 -3.30
C LYS A 73 15.60 -22.79 -4.55
N GLY A 74 16.14 -22.35 -5.67
CA GLY A 74 15.95 -22.98 -6.97
C GLY A 74 17.28 -23.03 -7.73
N PRO A 75 17.28 -23.58 -8.95
CA PRO A 75 18.48 -23.59 -9.81
C PRO A 75 18.97 -22.18 -10.15
N VAL A 76 18.07 -21.19 -10.08
CA VAL A 76 18.35 -19.76 -10.21
C VAL A 76 17.82 -19.00 -9.00
N ALA A 77 18.44 -17.88 -8.65
CA ALA A 77 17.94 -17.00 -7.59
C ALA A 77 16.55 -16.47 -7.96
N LYS A 78 15.58 -16.62 -7.05
CA LYS A 78 14.19 -16.24 -7.28
C LYS A 78 13.91 -14.84 -6.72
N LEU A 79 12.96 -14.15 -7.32
CA LEU A 79 12.36 -12.94 -6.75
C LEU A 79 11.25 -13.32 -5.76
N CYS A 80 11.09 -12.55 -4.68
CA CYS A 80 9.96 -12.70 -3.78
C CYS A 80 8.68 -12.13 -4.41
N VAL A 81 7.51 -12.43 -3.82
CA VAL A 81 6.19 -11.98 -4.32
C VAL A 81 6.17 -10.49 -4.63
N SER A 82 6.71 -9.63 -3.75
CA SER A 82 6.74 -8.18 -4.00
C SER A 82 7.69 -7.81 -5.14
N CYS A 83 8.93 -8.30 -5.16
CA CYS A 83 9.90 -7.94 -6.19
C CYS A 83 9.57 -8.51 -7.58
N ALA A 84 8.87 -9.64 -7.64
CA ALA A 84 8.40 -10.24 -8.90
C ALA A 84 7.37 -9.36 -9.62
N LEU A 85 6.62 -8.52 -8.88
CA LEU A 85 5.67 -7.58 -9.48
C LEU A 85 6.34 -6.37 -10.15
N THR A 86 7.65 -6.15 -9.96
CA THR A 86 8.36 -5.11 -10.70
C THR A 86 8.71 -5.63 -12.09
N ARG A 87 8.02 -5.07 -13.09
CA ARG A 87 8.26 -5.37 -14.50
C ARG A 87 9.48 -4.62 -15.02
N THR A 88 9.58 -3.33 -14.69
CA THR A 88 10.65 -2.46 -15.17
C THR A 88 11.30 -1.71 -14.02
N ARG A 89 12.64 -1.62 -14.06
CA ARG A 89 13.46 -0.89 -13.08
C ARG A 89 14.55 -0.07 -13.79
N PRO A 90 15.26 0.83 -13.09
CA PRO A 90 16.33 1.61 -13.70
C PRO A 90 17.52 0.74 -14.15
N ASN A 91 18.28 1.27 -15.11
CA ASN A 91 19.48 0.65 -15.64
C ASN A 91 20.58 0.53 -14.57
N ASP A 92 21.42 -0.51 -14.63
CA ASP A 92 22.50 -0.74 -13.67
C ASP A 92 23.59 0.35 -13.66
N ALA A 93 23.72 1.12 -14.73
CA ALA A 93 24.63 2.24 -14.80
C ALA A 93 24.10 3.49 -14.06
N ASP A 94 22.80 3.58 -13.78
CA ASP A 94 22.18 4.71 -13.09
C ASP A 94 22.10 4.46 -11.58
N THR A 95 23.24 4.61 -10.90
CA THR A 95 23.35 4.33 -9.45
C THR A 95 22.46 5.22 -8.59
N ILE A 96 22.10 6.42 -9.07
CA ILE A 96 21.21 7.35 -8.36
C ILE A 96 19.80 6.78 -8.37
N ALA A 97 19.29 6.43 -9.55
CA ALA A 97 17.98 5.82 -9.67
C ALA A 97 17.90 4.47 -8.95
N LEU A 98 18.98 3.68 -8.90
CA LEU A 98 19.01 2.43 -8.13
C LEU A 98 18.83 2.63 -6.62
N THR A 99 19.33 3.73 -6.07
CA THR A 99 19.12 4.05 -4.64
C THR A 99 17.66 4.42 -4.39
N ALA A 100 17.05 5.22 -5.27
CA ALA A 100 15.63 5.53 -5.22
C ALA A 100 14.76 4.27 -5.45
N PHE A 101 15.21 3.35 -6.30
CA PHE A 101 14.57 2.06 -6.55
C PHE A 101 14.51 1.21 -5.28
N ALA A 102 15.59 1.12 -4.51
CA ALA A 102 15.59 0.41 -3.23
C ALA A 102 14.59 1.01 -2.22
N ALA A 103 14.49 2.35 -2.16
CA ALA A 103 13.52 3.04 -1.32
C ALA A 103 12.07 2.79 -1.77
N ALA A 104 11.80 2.81 -3.09
CA ALA A 104 10.49 2.50 -3.65
C ALA A 104 10.10 1.03 -3.41
N GLU A 105 11.01 0.09 -3.64
CA GLU A 105 10.78 -1.33 -3.35
C GLU A 105 10.51 -1.58 -1.86
N LYS A 106 11.18 -0.86 -0.95
CA LYS A 106 10.88 -0.90 0.48
C LYS A 106 9.46 -0.43 0.78
N ALA A 107 9.02 0.68 0.20
CA ALA A 107 7.65 1.17 0.35
C ALA A 107 6.63 0.17 -0.24
N LYS A 108 6.88 -0.34 -1.45
CA LYS A 108 6.06 -1.36 -2.09
C LYS A 108 5.94 -2.62 -1.23
N ARG A 109 7.02 -3.12 -0.62
CA ARG A 109 6.96 -4.29 0.29
C ARG A 109 6.02 -4.06 1.47
N ARG A 110 5.98 -2.85 2.03
CA ARG A 110 5.01 -2.51 3.10
C ARG A 110 3.57 -2.54 2.58
N LEU A 111 3.32 -1.99 1.39
CA LEU A 111 2.02 -2.11 0.74
C LEU A 111 1.63 -3.57 0.51
N ILE A 112 2.50 -4.39 -0.10
CA ILE A 112 2.18 -5.79 -0.40
C ILE A 112 1.90 -6.59 0.88
N ALA A 113 2.65 -6.34 1.96
CA ALA A 113 2.36 -6.94 3.26
C ALA A 113 0.98 -6.51 3.78
N GLU A 114 0.66 -5.22 3.75
CA GLU A 114 -0.65 -4.69 4.16
C GLU A 114 -1.81 -5.31 3.37
N LEU A 115 -1.69 -5.39 2.04
CA LEU A 115 -2.71 -6.00 1.17
C LEU A 115 -2.89 -7.50 1.47
N HIS A 116 -1.79 -8.21 1.70
CA HIS A 116 -1.81 -9.62 2.07
C HIS A 116 -2.55 -9.85 3.40
N GLU A 117 -2.31 -9.01 4.40
CA GLU A 117 -3.00 -9.09 5.69
C GLU A 117 -4.50 -8.76 5.58
N LEU A 118 -4.84 -7.81 4.71
CA LEU A 118 -6.24 -7.52 4.37
C LEU A 118 -6.88 -8.64 3.54
N LYS A 119 -6.11 -9.64 3.10
CA LYS A 119 -6.53 -10.75 2.24
C LYS A 119 -7.03 -10.30 0.88
N LEU A 120 -6.57 -9.15 0.40
CA LEU A 120 -6.90 -8.67 -0.92
C LEU A 120 -6.10 -9.45 -1.98
N PRO A 121 -6.72 -9.85 -3.11
CA PRO A 121 -6.02 -10.58 -4.17
C PRO A 121 -4.91 -9.74 -4.82
N ILE A 122 -3.69 -10.27 -4.81
CA ILE A 122 -2.52 -9.71 -5.49
C ILE A 122 -2.25 -10.57 -6.73
N VAL A 123 -2.93 -10.25 -7.82
CA VAL A 123 -2.87 -11.01 -9.09
C VAL A 123 -1.83 -10.38 -9.99
N GLY A 124 -0.73 -11.09 -10.25
CA GLY A 124 0.34 -10.59 -11.12
C GLY A 124 0.06 -10.78 -12.61
N ARG A 125 0.91 -10.20 -13.46
CA ARG A 125 0.84 -10.36 -14.93
C ARG A 125 1.06 -11.81 -15.42
N ASP A 126 1.65 -12.67 -14.61
CA ASP A 126 1.80 -14.09 -14.95
C ASP A 126 0.46 -14.83 -14.91
N ASP A 127 -0.47 -14.40 -14.05
CA ASP A 127 -1.82 -14.99 -13.91
C ASP A 127 -2.86 -14.25 -14.76
N ASP A 128 -2.75 -12.93 -14.85
CA ASP A 128 -3.62 -12.06 -15.65
C ASP A 128 -2.76 -11.16 -16.55
N PRO A 129 -2.45 -11.61 -17.79
CA PRO A 129 -1.53 -10.91 -18.68
C PRO A 129 -1.96 -9.49 -19.07
N ASP A 130 -3.26 -9.19 -19.02
CA ASP A 130 -3.82 -7.93 -19.52
C ASP A 130 -4.13 -6.94 -18.39
N PHE A 131 -4.59 -7.44 -17.23
CA PHE A 131 -5.05 -6.62 -16.09
C PHE A 131 -4.37 -6.93 -14.75
N GLY A 132 -3.38 -7.83 -14.77
CA GLY A 132 -2.58 -8.16 -13.60
C GLY A 132 -1.74 -6.98 -13.12
N LEU A 133 -1.54 -6.94 -11.80
CA LEU A 133 -0.72 -5.95 -11.12
C LEU A 133 0.74 -6.06 -11.57
N ALA A 134 1.31 -4.94 -11.96
CA ALA A 134 2.75 -4.80 -12.18
C ALA A 134 3.20 -3.38 -11.82
N PHE A 135 4.50 -3.22 -11.58
CA PHE A 135 5.12 -1.94 -11.26
C PHE A 135 6.22 -1.61 -12.26
N ASP A 136 6.16 -0.41 -12.83
CA ASP A 136 7.25 0.20 -13.56
C ASP A 136 7.86 1.31 -12.70
N LEU A 137 9.03 1.03 -12.12
CA LEU A 137 9.76 1.94 -11.26
C LEU A 137 10.87 2.58 -12.09
N LEU A 138 10.56 3.71 -12.73
CA LEU A 138 11.39 4.33 -13.77
C LEU A 138 12.08 5.58 -13.25
N SER A 139 13.07 6.10 -13.98
CA SER A 139 13.77 7.33 -13.64
C SER A 139 13.64 8.32 -14.78
N SER A 140 13.08 9.50 -14.53
CA SER A 140 12.95 10.54 -15.55
C SER A 140 14.25 11.30 -15.86
N GLN A 141 15.38 10.85 -15.31
CA GLN A 141 16.67 11.53 -15.46
C GLN A 141 17.12 11.62 -16.94
N PHE A 142 16.75 10.63 -17.76
CA PHE A 142 17.14 10.58 -19.18
C PHE A 142 15.96 10.59 -20.15
N GLU A 143 14.74 10.31 -19.68
CA GLU A 143 13.53 10.18 -20.48
C GLU A 143 12.34 10.72 -19.69
N LYS A 144 11.28 11.18 -20.35
CA LYS A 144 10.11 11.67 -19.62
C LYS A 144 9.30 10.48 -19.09
N VAL A 145 9.12 10.41 -17.78
CA VAL A 145 8.26 9.43 -17.10
C VAL A 145 7.02 10.17 -16.59
N PHE A 146 5.85 9.54 -16.72
CA PHE A 146 4.63 10.01 -16.08
C PHE A 146 4.23 8.99 -15.00
N THR A 147 4.07 9.49 -13.78
CA THR A 147 3.48 8.71 -12.69
C THR A 147 2.00 8.50 -12.94
N GLY A 148 1.50 7.29 -12.69
CA GLY A 148 0.07 6.94 -12.81
C GLY A 148 -0.12 5.44 -12.93
N HIS A 149 -1.26 5.03 -13.47
CA HIS A 149 -1.60 3.63 -13.69
C HIS A 149 -2.26 3.41 -15.06
N GLU A 150 -2.12 2.20 -15.59
CA GLU A 150 -2.80 1.76 -16.80
C GLU A 150 -3.01 0.23 -16.77
N ASN A 151 -4.26 -0.22 -16.82
CA ASN A 151 -4.61 -1.65 -16.86
C ASN A 151 -3.94 -2.49 -15.75
N GLY A 152 -3.71 -1.91 -14.57
CA GLY A 152 -3.02 -2.57 -13.45
C GLY A 152 -1.49 -2.49 -13.48
N VAL A 153 -0.89 -1.85 -14.48
CA VAL A 153 0.50 -1.38 -14.38
C VAL A 153 0.51 -0.07 -13.61
N ILE A 154 1.21 -0.01 -12.49
CA ILE A 154 1.47 1.21 -11.75
C ILE A 154 2.86 1.72 -12.11
N THR A 155 2.95 2.92 -12.65
CA THR A 155 4.21 3.58 -13.02
C THR A 155 4.53 4.66 -12.01
N LEU A 156 5.73 4.62 -11.42
CA LEU A 156 6.24 5.70 -10.57
C LEU A 156 7.54 6.24 -11.15
N ASP A 157 7.65 7.57 -11.23
CA ASP A 157 8.92 8.23 -11.45
C ASP A 157 9.72 8.33 -10.15
N LEU A 158 10.84 7.64 -10.09
CA LEU A 158 11.76 7.64 -8.96
C LEU A 158 12.49 8.99 -8.79
N ALA A 159 12.60 9.79 -9.86
CA ALA A 159 13.22 11.12 -9.80
C ALA A 159 12.31 12.17 -9.14
N GLU A 160 10.97 11.99 -9.15
CA GLU A 160 10.04 12.78 -8.32
C GLU A 160 10.33 12.62 -6.82
N GLY A 161 11.06 11.55 -6.45
CA GLY A 161 11.47 11.24 -5.09
C GLY A 161 12.70 11.98 -4.57
N ASP A 162 13.31 12.92 -5.31
CA ASP A 162 14.43 13.74 -4.81
C ASP A 162 13.92 14.87 -3.89
N ASP A 163 14.50 15.03 -2.70
CA ASP A 163 14.01 15.89 -1.61
C ASP A 163 13.84 17.36 -2.01
N VAL A 164 14.60 17.84 -2.99
CA VAL A 164 14.51 19.23 -3.49
C VAL A 164 13.31 19.41 -4.44
N HIS A 165 13.00 18.42 -5.27
CA HIS A 165 11.82 18.45 -6.14
C HIS A 165 10.53 18.18 -5.35
N ARG A 166 10.61 17.29 -4.35
CA ARG A 166 9.49 16.94 -3.46
C ARG A 166 8.98 18.14 -2.68
N GLU A 167 9.87 18.97 -2.13
CA GLU A 167 9.47 20.18 -1.39
C GLU A 167 8.86 21.24 -2.31
N GLN A 168 9.37 21.39 -3.54
CA GLN A 168 8.80 22.32 -4.52
C GLN A 168 7.41 21.89 -5.01
N LEU A 169 7.21 20.59 -5.27
CA LEU A 169 5.90 20.03 -5.62
C LEU A 169 4.90 20.09 -4.45
N ARG A 170 5.36 19.77 -3.23
CA ARG A 170 4.59 19.87 -1.99
C ARG A 170 4.07 21.30 -1.73
N ILE A 171 4.89 22.31 -2.01
CA ILE A 171 4.48 23.73 -1.92
C ILE A 171 3.51 24.11 -3.05
N SER A 172 3.67 23.58 -4.26
CA SER A 172 2.81 23.93 -5.40
C SER A 172 1.44 23.25 -5.40
N MET A 173 1.29 22.11 -4.70
CA MET A 173 0.07 21.31 -4.68
C MET A 173 -0.66 21.29 -3.32
N ASP A 174 -0.13 22.02 -2.32
CA ASP A 174 -0.70 22.13 -0.96
C ASP A 174 -1.04 20.76 -0.34
N GLU A 175 -0.21 19.76 -0.61
CA GLU A 175 -0.47 18.36 -0.26
C GLU A 175 0.57 17.85 0.75
N PRO A 176 0.23 17.78 2.06
CA PRO A 176 1.20 17.53 3.13
C PRO A 176 1.81 16.13 3.16
N TYR A 177 1.26 15.16 2.42
CA TYR A 177 1.50 13.72 2.64
C TYR A 177 1.99 12.94 1.41
N ARG A 178 2.86 13.52 0.59
CA ARG A 178 3.38 12.85 -0.60
C ARG A 178 4.59 11.94 -0.28
N THR A 179 4.35 10.85 0.47
CA THR A 179 5.35 9.79 0.75
C THR A 179 5.31 8.70 -0.34
N LEU A 180 6.41 7.96 -0.56
CA LEU A 180 6.43 6.85 -1.52
C LEU A 180 5.36 5.79 -1.21
N LEU A 181 5.14 5.48 0.08
CA LEU A 181 4.08 4.55 0.47
C LEU A 181 2.69 5.13 0.21
N GLY A 182 2.50 6.44 0.43
CA GLY A 182 1.28 7.16 0.06
C GLY A 182 0.98 7.07 -1.43
N HIS A 183 1.98 7.26 -2.30
CA HIS A 183 1.83 7.07 -3.76
C HIS A 183 1.39 5.66 -4.10
N PHE A 184 2.08 4.66 -3.58
CA PHE A 184 1.70 3.27 -3.84
C PHE A 184 0.28 2.99 -3.37
N ARG A 185 -0.16 3.55 -2.24
CA ARG A 185 -1.53 3.42 -1.73
C ARG A 185 -2.57 4.13 -2.59
N HIS A 186 -2.23 5.26 -3.20
CA HIS A 186 -3.07 5.95 -4.17
C HIS A 186 -3.21 5.11 -5.45
N GLU A 187 -2.10 4.77 -6.09
CA GLU A 187 -2.11 4.07 -7.38
C GLU A 187 -2.71 2.66 -7.28
N ILE A 188 -2.51 1.96 -6.15
CA ILE A 188 -3.17 0.67 -5.93
C ILE A 188 -4.68 0.81 -5.71
N GLY A 189 -5.15 1.98 -5.27
CA GLY A 189 -6.58 2.30 -5.18
C GLY A 189 -7.26 2.17 -6.53
N HIS A 190 -6.63 2.70 -7.58
CA HIS A 190 -7.09 2.56 -8.97
C HIS A 190 -7.11 1.10 -9.43
N TYR A 191 -6.06 0.31 -9.13
CA TYR A 191 -6.06 -1.13 -9.40
C TYR A 191 -7.24 -1.87 -8.73
N TYR A 192 -7.56 -1.52 -7.49
CA TYR A 192 -8.66 -2.15 -6.77
C TYR A 192 -10.04 -1.63 -7.15
N GLN A 193 -10.15 -0.49 -7.85
CA GLN A 193 -11.43 0.04 -8.31
C GLN A 193 -12.12 -0.98 -9.23
N TYR A 194 -11.51 -1.35 -10.35
CA TYR A 194 -12.12 -2.28 -11.29
C TYR A 194 -12.16 -3.72 -10.75
N ARG A 195 -11.16 -4.13 -9.95
CA ARG A 195 -11.13 -5.45 -9.30
C ARG A 195 -12.26 -5.64 -8.30
N LEU A 196 -12.62 -4.62 -7.53
CA LEU A 196 -13.63 -4.73 -6.46
C LEU A 196 -15.01 -4.28 -6.94
N ILE A 197 -15.11 -3.09 -7.54
CA ILE A 197 -16.39 -2.47 -7.88
C ILE A 197 -17.02 -3.13 -9.11
N GLY A 198 -16.21 -3.56 -10.08
CA GLY A 198 -16.65 -4.24 -11.30
C GLY A 198 -17.32 -5.62 -11.10
N THR A 199 -17.27 -6.18 -9.89
CA THR A 199 -17.83 -7.51 -9.58
C THR A 199 -19.29 -7.50 -9.18
N SER A 200 -19.88 -6.32 -8.91
CA SER A 200 -21.26 -6.22 -8.44
C SER A 200 -21.97 -4.97 -8.96
N PRO A 201 -23.16 -5.11 -9.57
CA PRO A 201 -24.00 -3.97 -9.93
C PRO A 201 -24.36 -3.07 -8.75
N ASP A 202 -24.53 -3.65 -7.56
CA ASP A 202 -24.85 -2.90 -6.34
C ASP A 202 -23.67 -2.05 -5.87
N TYR A 203 -22.43 -2.57 -5.98
CA TYR A 203 -21.23 -1.80 -5.69
C TYR A 203 -21.04 -0.66 -6.69
N LEU A 204 -21.27 -0.92 -7.98
CA LEU A 204 -21.20 0.13 -9.01
C LEU A 204 -22.21 1.24 -8.76
N GLN A 205 -23.47 0.89 -8.47
CA GLN A 205 -24.49 1.89 -8.13
C GLN A 205 -24.04 2.73 -6.94
N ARG A 206 -23.55 2.08 -5.88
CA ARG A 206 -23.14 2.79 -4.66
C ARG A 206 -21.88 3.64 -4.89
N TYR A 207 -20.96 3.19 -5.72
CA TYR A 207 -19.81 3.97 -6.16
C TYR A 207 -20.27 5.27 -6.83
N HIS A 208 -21.19 5.20 -7.79
CA HIS A 208 -21.70 6.39 -8.48
C HIS A 208 -22.41 7.37 -7.55
N GLU A 209 -23.15 6.88 -6.55
CA GLU A 209 -23.80 7.71 -5.54
C GLU A 209 -22.81 8.48 -4.66
N LEU A 210 -21.63 7.90 -4.40
CA LEU A 210 -20.66 8.44 -3.45
C LEU A 210 -19.54 9.26 -4.11
N PHE A 211 -19.03 8.81 -5.24
CA PHE A 211 -17.86 9.39 -5.93
C PHE A 211 -18.24 10.09 -7.24
N GLY A 212 -19.28 9.60 -7.92
CA GLY A 212 -19.70 10.10 -9.23
C GLY A 212 -19.33 9.17 -10.38
N ASP A 213 -19.24 9.73 -11.58
CA ASP A 213 -18.98 8.97 -12.81
C ASP A 213 -17.46 8.82 -13.07
N PRO A 214 -16.88 7.61 -13.00
CA PRO A 214 -15.47 7.41 -13.31
C PRO A 214 -15.18 7.52 -14.81
N GLU A 215 -16.19 7.47 -15.68
CA GLU A 215 -16.03 7.64 -17.14
C GLU A 215 -16.11 9.11 -17.58
N ALA A 216 -16.16 10.05 -16.62
CA ALA A 216 -16.09 11.46 -16.93
C ALA A 216 -14.77 11.79 -17.65
N ASP A 217 -14.77 12.86 -18.48
CA ASP A 217 -13.58 13.24 -19.23
C ASP A 217 -12.44 13.65 -18.28
N TYR A 218 -11.50 12.73 -18.09
CA TYR A 218 -10.38 12.87 -17.19
C TYR A 218 -9.51 14.09 -17.54
N GLN A 219 -9.22 14.31 -18.83
CA GLN A 219 -8.36 15.42 -19.24
C GLN A 219 -9.04 16.76 -19.00
N ALA A 220 -10.35 16.87 -19.30
CA ALA A 220 -11.11 18.07 -19.00
C ALA A 220 -11.21 18.34 -17.49
N ALA A 221 -11.31 17.28 -16.67
CA ALA A 221 -11.29 17.36 -15.21
C ALA A 221 -9.94 17.85 -14.66
N LEU A 222 -8.84 17.32 -15.19
CA LEU A 222 -7.48 17.71 -14.86
C LEU A 222 -7.22 19.19 -15.21
N ASP A 223 -7.59 19.59 -16.43
CA ASP A 223 -7.44 20.97 -16.91
C ASP A 223 -8.25 21.95 -16.05
N ARG A 224 -9.48 21.57 -15.65
CA ARG A 224 -10.30 22.35 -14.72
C ARG A 224 -9.62 22.51 -13.37
N HIS A 225 -9.11 21.42 -12.79
CA HIS A 225 -8.49 21.44 -11.47
C HIS A 225 -7.25 22.34 -11.43
N TYR A 226 -6.35 22.25 -12.43
CA TYR A 226 -5.16 23.12 -12.47
C TYR A 226 -5.47 24.57 -12.83
N SER A 227 -6.56 24.85 -13.57
CA SER A 227 -6.93 26.22 -13.93
C SER A 227 -7.76 26.94 -12.87
N GLN A 228 -8.58 26.22 -12.10
CA GLN A 228 -9.55 26.80 -11.17
C GLN A 228 -9.28 26.44 -9.70
N GLY A 229 -8.45 25.42 -9.45
CA GLY A 229 -8.23 24.85 -8.12
C GLY A 229 -9.40 24.00 -7.62
N ALA A 230 -9.32 23.57 -6.37
CA ALA A 230 -10.42 22.88 -5.71
C ALA A 230 -11.63 23.81 -5.47
N PRO A 231 -12.88 23.32 -5.61
CA PRO A 231 -14.08 24.11 -5.34
C PRO A 231 -14.12 24.62 -3.90
N ALA A 232 -14.72 25.79 -3.66
CA ALA A 232 -14.85 26.32 -2.30
C ALA A 232 -15.67 25.36 -1.40
N GLY A 233 -15.15 25.07 -0.20
CA GLY A 233 -15.79 24.18 0.76
C GLY A 233 -15.60 22.69 0.49
N TRP A 234 -14.66 22.32 -0.39
CA TRP A 234 -14.33 20.93 -0.71
C TRP A 234 -13.97 20.10 0.53
N GLU A 235 -13.43 20.74 1.58
CA GLU A 235 -13.00 20.11 2.83
C GLU A 235 -14.15 19.44 3.60
N ASN A 236 -15.41 19.70 3.21
CA ASN A 236 -16.59 19.05 3.79
C ASN A 236 -16.92 17.70 3.12
N ASP A 237 -16.45 17.48 1.89
CA ASP A 237 -16.87 16.36 1.04
C ASP A 237 -15.72 15.48 0.56
N TYR A 238 -14.50 16.00 0.53
CA TYR A 238 -13.32 15.34 -0.03
C TYR A 238 -12.17 15.29 0.98
N VAL A 239 -11.36 14.23 0.90
CA VAL A 239 -10.23 14.01 1.83
C VAL A 239 -9.01 14.88 1.48
N SER A 240 -8.88 15.27 0.22
CA SER A 240 -7.82 16.14 -0.29
C SER A 240 -8.38 17.07 -1.38
N SER A 241 -7.64 18.12 -1.71
CA SER A 241 -7.98 19.00 -2.83
C SER A 241 -7.92 18.26 -4.16
N TYR A 242 -6.96 17.34 -4.32
CA TYR A 242 -6.81 16.53 -5.54
C TYR A 242 -7.95 15.52 -5.73
N ALA A 243 -8.54 14.99 -4.65
CA ALA A 243 -9.76 14.18 -4.72
C ALA A 243 -10.94 14.90 -5.42
N THR A 244 -10.96 16.24 -5.45
CA THR A 244 -11.98 17.01 -6.18
C THR A 244 -11.81 16.99 -7.71
N MET A 245 -10.66 16.51 -8.19
CA MET A 245 -10.28 16.57 -9.60
C MET A 245 -11.18 15.65 -10.42
N HIS A 246 -11.30 14.38 -10.03
CA HIS A 246 -12.05 13.38 -10.77
C HIS A 246 -12.61 12.28 -9.84
N PRO A 247 -13.79 11.68 -10.11
CA PRO A 247 -14.36 10.62 -9.28
C PRO A 247 -13.43 9.42 -9.02
N ALA A 248 -12.66 9.00 -10.03
CA ALA A 248 -11.65 7.94 -9.86
C ALA A 248 -10.53 8.35 -8.88
N GLU A 249 -10.18 9.63 -8.83
CA GLU A 249 -9.16 10.17 -7.93
C GLU A 249 -9.68 10.33 -6.51
N ASP A 250 -10.94 10.72 -6.35
CA ASP A 250 -11.62 10.70 -5.06
C ASP A 250 -11.66 9.29 -4.46
N TRP A 251 -11.92 8.28 -5.30
CA TRP A 251 -11.81 6.88 -4.91
C TRP A 251 -10.39 6.52 -4.47
N ALA A 252 -9.38 6.78 -5.31
CA ALA A 252 -8.00 6.42 -5.02
C ALA A 252 -7.45 7.13 -3.77
N GLU A 253 -7.73 8.41 -3.60
CA GLU A 253 -7.35 9.20 -2.42
C GLU A 253 -8.04 8.67 -1.16
N THR A 254 -9.34 8.37 -1.24
CA THR A 254 -10.08 7.80 -0.11
C THR A 254 -9.57 6.38 0.24
N PHE A 255 -9.28 5.56 -0.76
CA PHE A 255 -8.73 4.21 -0.59
C PHE A 255 -7.33 4.26 0.04
N ALA A 256 -6.49 5.19 -0.40
CA ALA A 256 -5.17 5.39 0.16
C ALA A 256 -5.22 5.78 1.64
N HIS A 257 -6.16 6.68 2.00
CA HIS A 257 -6.39 7.06 3.39
C HIS A 257 -6.97 5.92 4.22
N TYR A 258 -7.88 5.10 3.65
CA TYR A 258 -8.37 3.90 4.31
C TYR A 258 -7.22 2.95 4.68
N LEU A 259 -6.33 2.63 3.73
CA LEU A 259 -5.13 1.84 3.98
C LEU A 259 -4.23 2.48 5.05
N HIS A 260 -3.97 3.79 4.92
CA HIS A 260 -3.21 4.53 5.93
C HIS A 260 -3.74 4.33 7.35
N ILE A 261 -5.06 4.47 7.54
CA ILE A 261 -5.71 4.31 8.85
C ILE A 261 -5.56 2.88 9.35
N ARG A 262 -5.81 1.89 8.48
CA ARG A 262 -5.73 0.46 8.81
C ARG A 262 -4.32 0.06 9.30
N ASP A 263 -3.29 0.37 8.52
CA ASP A 263 -1.90 0.01 8.84
C ASP A 263 -1.36 0.80 10.04
N THR A 264 -1.75 2.06 10.20
CA THR A 264 -1.33 2.87 11.35
C THR A 264 -1.97 2.37 12.64
N LEU A 265 -3.24 1.98 12.62
CA LEU A 265 -3.91 1.35 13.76
C LEU A 265 -3.28 0.00 14.12
N ASP A 266 -2.97 -0.85 13.13
CA ASP A 266 -2.31 -2.14 13.37
C ASP A 266 -0.93 -1.93 14.02
N THR A 267 -0.16 -0.97 13.50
CA THR A 267 1.12 -0.54 14.10
C THR A 267 0.92 -0.06 15.54
N ALA A 268 -0.02 0.86 15.77
CA ALA A 268 -0.26 1.41 17.10
C ALA A 268 -0.68 0.33 18.10
N ALA A 269 -1.49 -0.65 17.68
CA ALA A 269 -1.86 -1.77 18.53
C ALA A 269 -0.66 -2.67 18.88
N ALA A 270 0.22 -2.96 17.92
CA ALA A 270 1.45 -3.72 18.15
C ALA A 270 2.39 -3.07 19.18
N PHE A 271 2.38 -1.73 19.26
CA PHE A 271 3.17 -0.97 20.25
C PHE A 271 2.39 -0.53 21.49
N GLY A 272 1.16 -1.03 21.68
CA GLY A 272 0.34 -0.72 22.86
C GLY A 272 -0.18 0.72 22.92
N MET A 273 -0.17 1.44 21.80
CA MET A 273 -0.73 2.79 21.64
C MET A 273 -2.21 2.77 21.22
N ALA A 274 -2.71 1.62 20.75
CA ALA A 274 -4.12 1.37 20.48
C ALA A 274 -4.55 0.01 21.10
N PRO A 275 -5.85 -0.25 21.30
CA PRO A 275 -6.32 -1.54 21.77
C PRO A 275 -5.89 -2.68 20.83
N ALA A 276 -5.65 -3.87 21.38
CA ALA A 276 -5.31 -5.04 20.56
C ALA A 276 -6.41 -5.44 19.55
N ALA A 277 -7.63 -4.94 19.70
CA ALA A 277 -8.71 -5.11 18.72
C ALA A 277 -8.53 -4.25 17.45
N ALA A 278 -7.55 -3.34 17.43
CA ALA A 278 -7.23 -2.55 16.24
C ALA A 278 -6.28 -3.27 15.26
N THR A 279 -5.75 -4.45 15.61
CA THR A 279 -4.91 -5.24 14.70
C THR A 279 -5.72 -5.83 13.55
N LEU A 280 -5.08 -6.00 12.39
CA LEU A 280 -5.70 -6.63 11.22
C LEU A 280 -6.09 -8.09 11.49
N GLU A 281 -5.32 -8.78 12.33
CA GLU A 281 -5.59 -10.17 12.76
C GLU A 281 -6.87 -10.31 13.59
N ARG A 282 -7.15 -9.35 14.49
CA ARG A 282 -8.31 -9.41 15.40
C ARG A 282 -9.48 -8.60 14.86
N ARG A 283 -10.02 -9.05 13.72
CA ARG A 283 -11.12 -8.38 13.02
C ARG A 283 -12.34 -8.21 13.93
N VAL A 284 -12.82 -6.97 14.02
CA VAL A 284 -14.19 -6.67 14.45
C VAL A 284 -15.11 -7.01 13.28
N LEU A 285 -16.08 -7.89 13.49
CA LEU A 285 -17.02 -8.32 12.44
C LEU A 285 -18.37 -7.63 12.58
N GLY A 286 -19.06 -7.52 11.45
CA GLY A 286 -20.42 -6.99 11.38
C GLY A 286 -20.49 -5.47 11.20
N PRO A 287 -21.70 -4.90 11.19
CA PRO A 287 -21.95 -3.52 10.76
C PRO A 287 -21.22 -2.44 11.57
N SER A 288 -20.82 -2.73 12.80
CA SER A 288 -20.11 -1.80 13.68
C SER A 288 -18.59 -1.76 13.46
N SER A 289 -18.05 -2.59 12.56
CA SER A 289 -16.60 -2.75 12.38
C SER A 289 -15.90 -1.44 11.96
N PHE A 290 -16.49 -0.72 11.00
CA PHE A 290 -15.98 0.56 10.54
C PHE A 290 -16.06 1.65 11.63
N ASP A 291 -17.21 1.78 12.30
CA ASP A 291 -17.37 2.78 13.37
C ASP A 291 -16.37 2.56 14.51
N THR A 292 -16.18 1.30 14.91
CA THR A 292 -15.19 0.92 15.93
C THR A 292 -13.77 1.31 15.49
N MET A 293 -13.44 1.12 14.21
CA MET A 293 -12.15 1.52 13.66
C MET A 293 -11.95 3.04 13.74
N ILE A 294 -12.95 3.83 13.36
CA ILE A 294 -12.88 5.30 13.39
C ILE A 294 -12.83 5.83 14.84
N GLU A 295 -13.58 5.23 15.76
CA GLU A 295 -13.52 5.55 17.19
C GLU A 295 -12.13 5.32 17.79
N MET A 296 -11.38 4.33 17.29
CA MET A 296 -9.97 4.12 17.68
C MET A 296 -9.02 5.08 16.95
N TRP A 297 -9.29 5.39 15.69
CA TRP A 297 -8.43 6.23 14.84
C TRP A 297 -8.38 7.68 15.31
N LEU A 298 -9.53 8.32 15.52
CA LEU A 298 -9.58 9.78 15.76
C LEU A 298 -8.78 10.21 16.99
N PRO A 299 -8.88 9.55 18.17
CA PRO A 299 -8.06 9.90 19.33
C PRO A 299 -6.56 9.65 19.11
N LEU A 300 -6.21 8.57 18.38
CA LEU A 300 -4.82 8.24 18.06
C LEU A 300 -4.20 9.30 17.15
N ALA A 301 -4.87 9.65 16.05
CA ALA A 301 -4.40 10.67 15.11
C ALA A 301 -4.20 12.03 15.81
N TRP A 302 -5.15 12.43 16.65
CA TRP A 302 -5.03 13.63 17.47
C TRP A 302 -3.81 13.58 18.40
N ALA A 303 -3.63 12.48 19.12
CA ALA A 303 -2.49 12.30 20.02
C ALA A 303 -1.16 12.36 19.26
N LEU A 304 -1.05 11.69 18.11
CA LEU A 304 0.14 11.71 17.26
C LEU A 304 0.48 13.14 16.78
N ASN A 305 -0.51 13.90 16.34
CA ASN A 305 -0.33 15.31 15.97
C ASN A 305 0.16 16.14 17.16
N MET A 306 -0.47 15.99 18.33
CA MET A 306 -0.07 16.73 19.53
C MET A 306 1.34 16.37 20.01
N VAL A 307 1.73 15.09 19.92
CA VAL A 307 3.10 14.65 20.22
C VAL A 307 4.08 15.31 19.25
N ASN A 308 3.80 15.30 17.94
CA ASN A 308 4.71 15.90 16.95
C ASN A 308 4.85 17.42 17.14
N ARG A 309 3.73 18.12 17.40
CA ARG A 309 3.73 19.54 17.78
C ARG A 309 4.56 19.82 19.03
N SER A 310 4.48 18.95 20.05
CA SER A 310 5.28 19.11 21.28
C SER A 310 6.79 19.01 21.03
N MET A 311 7.19 18.33 19.95
CA MET A 311 8.57 18.21 19.48
C MET A 311 8.97 19.31 18.47
N GLY A 312 8.10 20.29 18.23
CA GLY A 312 8.32 21.39 17.29
C GLY A 312 8.20 20.99 15.82
N LYS A 313 7.40 19.96 15.51
CA LYS A 313 7.12 19.46 14.16
C LYS A 313 5.67 19.71 13.77
N GLU A 314 5.38 19.67 12.47
CA GLU A 314 4.02 19.80 11.91
C GLU A 314 3.13 18.59 12.27
N ASP A 315 1.87 18.58 11.85
CA ASP A 315 1.01 17.42 12.08
C ASP A 315 1.48 16.21 11.27
N LEU A 316 1.45 15.02 11.89
CA LEU A 316 1.73 13.77 11.18
C LEU A 316 0.56 13.37 10.27
N TYR A 317 -0.66 13.72 10.68
CA TYR A 317 -1.89 13.48 9.95
C TYR A 317 -2.74 14.76 9.95
N PRO A 318 -2.51 15.70 9.02
CA PRO A 318 -3.20 17.00 8.97
C PRO A 318 -4.60 16.94 8.34
N PHE A 319 -5.15 15.74 8.09
CA PHE A 319 -6.42 15.58 7.38
C PHE A 319 -7.63 15.69 8.31
N VAL A 320 -8.69 16.28 7.78
CA VAL A 320 -10.01 16.29 8.40
C VAL A 320 -10.86 15.22 7.73
N LEU A 321 -11.56 14.42 8.54
CA LEU A 321 -12.46 13.37 8.05
C LEU A 321 -13.91 13.79 8.29
N PRO A 322 -14.50 14.62 7.41
CA PRO A 322 -15.91 15.01 7.53
C PRO A 322 -16.84 13.80 7.27
N PRO A 323 -18.13 13.89 7.66
CA PRO A 323 -19.07 12.78 7.50
C PRO A 323 -19.14 12.19 6.08
N ALA A 324 -19.07 13.02 5.04
CA ALA A 324 -19.11 12.55 3.66
C ALA A 324 -17.89 11.68 3.30
N VAL A 325 -16.68 12.09 3.71
CA VAL A 325 -15.45 11.29 3.54
C VAL A 325 -15.52 9.99 4.33
N LEU A 326 -16.01 10.03 5.57
CA LEU A 326 -16.20 8.82 6.36
C LEU A 326 -17.16 7.84 5.69
N GLU A 327 -18.17 8.33 4.97
CA GLU A 327 -19.12 7.46 4.29
C GLU A 327 -18.56 6.81 3.02
N LYS A 328 -17.70 7.52 2.29
CA LYS A 328 -16.87 6.96 1.22
C LYS A 328 -15.92 5.88 1.76
N MET A 329 -15.24 6.16 2.87
CA MET A 329 -14.37 5.18 3.54
C MET A 329 -15.14 3.96 4.07
N ARG A 330 -16.35 4.15 4.61
CA ARG A 330 -17.20 3.04 5.06
C ARG A 330 -17.56 2.12 3.91
N PHE A 331 -17.86 2.69 2.74
CA PHE A 331 -18.13 1.90 1.54
C PHE A 331 -16.92 1.04 1.15
N ILE A 332 -15.73 1.62 1.07
CA ILE A 332 -14.48 0.87 0.82
C ILE A 332 -14.30 -0.25 1.84
N HIS A 333 -14.45 0.07 3.13
CA HIS A 333 -14.34 -0.91 4.23
C HIS A 333 -15.33 -2.07 4.06
N THR A 334 -16.58 -1.76 3.71
CA THR A 334 -17.66 -2.75 3.55
C THR A 334 -17.39 -3.67 2.36
N VAL A 335 -16.98 -3.11 1.22
CA VAL A 335 -16.62 -3.89 0.02
C VAL A 335 -15.48 -4.85 0.33
N ILE A 336 -14.40 -4.36 0.97
CA ILE A 336 -13.26 -5.18 1.36
C ILE A 336 -13.70 -6.28 2.35
N ASP A 337 -14.48 -5.95 3.37
CA ASP A 337 -14.95 -6.92 4.36
C ASP A 337 -15.82 -8.01 3.72
N GLU A 338 -16.73 -7.65 2.83
CA GLU A 338 -17.62 -8.60 2.14
C GLU A 338 -16.87 -9.52 1.18
N VAL A 339 -15.96 -8.97 0.38
CA VAL A 339 -15.13 -9.74 -0.57
C VAL A 339 -14.24 -10.71 0.19
N THR A 340 -13.51 -10.23 1.19
CA THR A 340 -12.51 -11.03 1.92
C THR A 340 -13.12 -12.05 2.87
N SER A 341 -14.41 -11.92 3.21
CA SER A 341 -15.14 -12.87 4.05
C SER A 341 -15.92 -13.91 3.24
N ASN A 342 -16.02 -13.76 1.92
CA ASN A 342 -16.74 -14.68 1.04
C ASN A 342 -15.77 -15.31 0.01
N PRO A 343 -15.44 -16.62 0.13
CA PRO A 343 -14.52 -17.29 -0.78
C PRO A 343 -14.91 -17.20 -2.27
N ALA A 344 -16.21 -17.15 -2.59
CA ALA A 344 -16.66 -17.03 -3.98
C ALA A 344 -16.38 -15.62 -4.54
N LYS A 345 -16.69 -14.56 -3.78
CA LYS A 345 -16.36 -13.18 -4.16
C LYS A 345 -14.84 -12.98 -4.26
N LEU A 346 -14.08 -13.54 -3.32
CA LEU A 346 -12.63 -13.45 -3.34
C LEU A 346 -12.02 -14.12 -4.57
N ALA A 347 -12.53 -15.28 -4.96
CA ALA A 347 -12.10 -15.99 -6.17
C ALA A 347 -12.46 -15.21 -7.45
N GLU A 348 -13.61 -14.53 -7.48
CA GLU A 348 -14.05 -13.69 -8.60
C GLU A 348 -13.13 -12.45 -8.77
N VAL A 349 -12.84 -11.73 -7.68
CA VAL A 349 -11.90 -10.58 -7.68
C VAL A 349 -10.49 -11.01 -8.09
N GLY A 350 -10.09 -12.24 -7.71
CA GLY A 350 -8.79 -12.82 -8.04
C GLY A 350 -8.71 -13.45 -9.43
N ALA A 351 -9.81 -13.56 -10.18
CA ALA A 351 -9.80 -14.13 -11.52
C ALA A 351 -9.28 -13.10 -12.56
N PRO A 352 -8.78 -13.56 -13.73
CA PRO A 352 -8.47 -12.66 -14.82
C PRO A 352 -9.68 -11.81 -15.23
N VAL A 353 -9.45 -10.51 -15.39
CA VAL A 353 -10.53 -9.56 -15.69
C VAL A 353 -10.93 -9.69 -17.16
N SER A 354 -12.23 -9.78 -17.45
CA SER A 354 -12.74 -9.76 -18.83
C SER A 354 -12.79 -8.32 -19.35
N GLU A 355 -12.59 -8.10 -20.67
CA GLU A 355 -12.66 -6.76 -21.30
C GLU A 355 -13.95 -5.97 -20.97
N GLN A 356 -15.06 -6.64 -20.61
CA GLN A 356 -16.33 -5.98 -20.24
C GLN A 356 -16.29 -5.31 -18.85
N SER A 357 -15.43 -5.77 -17.95
CA SER A 357 -15.26 -5.18 -16.61
C SER A 357 -14.38 -3.93 -16.63
N GLN A 358 -13.79 -3.61 -17.79
CA GLN A 358 -12.85 -2.51 -18.00
C GLN A 358 -13.52 -1.21 -18.44
N GLN A 359 -14.76 -1.23 -18.94
CA GLN A 359 -15.51 -0.01 -19.31
C GLN A 359 -15.99 0.79 -18.08
N MET A 360 -15.27 0.69 -16.97
CA MET A 360 -15.65 1.18 -15.65
C MET A 360 -14.46 1.77 -14.86
N GLY A 361 -13.29 1.90 -15.48
CA GLY A 361 -12.00 2.22 -14.82
C GLY A 361 -11.18 3.20 -15.62
#